data_AF-A0A5C7SKZ6-F1
#
_entry.id   AF-A0A5C7SKZ6-F1
#
_cell.length_a   1.000
_cell.length_b   1.000
_cell.length_c   1.000
_cell.angle_alpha   90.00
_cell.angle_beta   90.00
_cell.angle_gamma   90.00
#
_symmetry.space_group_name_H-M   'P 1'
#
loop_
_entity.id
_entity.type
_entity.pdbx_description
1 polymer ?
#
loop_
_entity_poly.entity_id
_entity_poly.type
_entity_poly.pdbx_seq_one_letter_code
_entity_poly.pdbx_strand_id
1 'polypeptide(L)'
;MQVGIDMGTASGGTSAQLDIEELLATRLLVQGNSGSGKSHLLRRLLEQSAQWVQQVIIDPEGDFVTLADKFGHVVVDGERTEAELAGIANRIRQHRVSCVLTLEGLDIEQQMRAAAAFLNGMFDADREFWYPVLVVVDEAQMFAPSVGGDVSEDARKMSLGAMTNLMCRGRKRGLAGVIATQRLAKLAKNVAAEASNFLMGRTFLDIDMARAADLLGMDRRQAEMFRDLKRGNFVALGPALSRRPLPITIGTVETSARSSSPKLVPLPDAPQDVEDLIFTPDPEEFTRPVVRRTTPAPRPTTDILAELSRSVPAASPAPAEPKVGQPELSNEDREARVSAVLSEILDDPASGFRTDSVLYQEFLVRLRMRRVPGAPMSLAEFRRRVAIARSGADEEIMATDQWATALSLSTSVTDDLQGVFLMLAKAAISGEPCPSDARIARAYGTHSARRARRLLSYFEEQGSVVVHTDFSGKRIVAFPDMGSQTAPGDANAPDLDGGEQAAAE
;
A
#
# COMPACT_ATOMS: atom_id res chain seq x y z
N MET A 1 29.40 28.29 23.15
CA MET A 1 30.65 28.15 22.38
C MET A 1 30.16 27.56 21.08
N GLN A 2 30.14 28.31 19.98
CA GLN A 2 29.46 27.83 18.77
C GLN A 2 30.27 26.65 18.19
N VAL A 3 29.74 25.43 18.34
CA VAL A 3 30.39 24.21 17.83
C VAL A 3 29.97 24.02 16.38
N GLY A 4 30.90 24.28 15.46
CA GLY A 4 30.74 23.99 14.05
C GLY A 4 31.08 22.53 13.74
N ILE A 5 30.16 21.84 13.09
CA ILE A 5 30.30 20.48 12.55
C ILE A 5 30.74 20.58 11.10
N ASP A 6 31.92 20.07 10.78
CA ASP A 6 32.42 20.08 9.41
C ASP A 6 31.66 19.06 8.54
N MET A 7 30.79 19.54 7.66
CA MET A 7 30.01 18.70 6.74
C MET A 7 30.77 18.38 5.45
N GLY A 8 31.85 19.10 5.14
CA GLY A 8 32.65 18.93 3.92
C GLY A 8 33.00 20.26 3.27
N THR A 9 32.89 20.35 1.95
CA THR A 9 33.31 21.54 1.18
C THR A 9 32.14 22.25 0.53
N ALA A 10 32.11 23.58 0.64
CA ALA A 10 31.18 24.44 -0.05
C ALA A 10 31.74 24.92 -1.39
N SER A 11 30.85 25.48 -2.22
CA SER A 11 31.22 26.15 -3.47
C SER A 11 32.29 27.22 -3.22
N GLY A 12 33.44 27.11 -3.89
CA GLY A 12 34.59 28.01 -3.69
C GLY A 12 35.69 27.46 -2.76
N GLY A 13 35.58 26.21 -2.32
CA GLY A 13 36.64 25.51 -1.57
C GLY A 13 36.67 25.83 -0.06
N THR A 14 35.70 26.58 0.45
CA THR A 14 35.53 26.84 1.88
C THR A 14 34.92 25.62 2.59
N SER A 15 35.18 25.47 3.89
CA SER A 15 34.54 24.42 4.69
C SER A 15 33.05 24.72 4.86
N ALA A 16 32.21 23.70 4.64
CA ALA A 16 30.79 23.74 4.92
C ALA A 16 30.55 23.35 6.38
N GLN A 17 30.29 24.34 7.24
CA GLN A 17 30.06 24.13 8.66
C GLN A 17 28.55 24.07 8.96
N LEU A 18 28.15 23.16 9.85
CA LEU A 18 26.81 23.09 10.43
C LEU A 18 26.88 23.49 11.91
N ASP A 19 26.05 24.42 12.33
CA ASP A 19 25.92 24.80 13.75
C ASP A 19 25.05 23.80 14.49
N ILE A 20 25.64 23.02 15.39
CA ILE A 20 24.91 22.00 16.14
C ILE A 20 23.94 22.60 17.16
N GLU A 21 24.29 23.73 17.78
CA GLU A 21 23.42 24.38 18.78
C GLU A 21 22.16 24.91 18.09
N GLU A 22 22.32 25.56 16.93
CA GLU A 22 21.20 26.03 16.11
C GLU A 22 20.39 24.84 15.57
N LEU A 23 21.03 23.76 15.11
CA LEU A 23 20.35 22.56 14.62
C LEU A 23 19.43 21.95 15.70
N LEU A 24 19.89 21.89 16.95
CA LEU A 24 19.10 21.36 18.06
C LEU A 24 17.80 22.15 18.30
N ALA A 25 17.79 23.44 17.95
CA ALA A 25 16.61 24.29 18.03
C ALA A 25 15.73 24.24 16.77
N THR A 26 16.28 23.91 15.61
CA THR A 26 15.67 24.18 14.30
C THR A 26 15.40 22.95 13.43
N ARG A 27 15.95 21.78 13.80
CA ARG A 27 15.74 20.47 13.15
C ARG A 27 16.20 20.41 11.70
N LEU A 28 16.36 19.21 11.16
CA LEU A 28 16.87 19.02 9.80
C LEU A 28 16.03 18.00 9.03
N LEU A 29 15.77 18.33 7.77
CA LEU A 29 15.24 17.40 6.78
C LEU A 29 16.30 17.13 5.72
N VAL A 30 16.63 15.86 5.53
CA VAL A 30 17.53 15.38 4.48
C VAL A 30 16.71 14.65 3.42
N GLN A 31 16.83 15.06 2.17
CA GLN A 31 16.18 14.40 1.05
C GLN A 31 17.24 13.92 0.05
N GLY A 32 17.06 12.71 -0.47
CA GLY A 32 17.83 12.25 -1.62
C GLY A 32 17.42 10.84 -2.02
N ASN A 33 17.31 10.61 -3.34
CA ASN A 33 16.96 9.29 -3.87
C ASN A 33 18.05 8.25 -3.55
N SER A 34 17.73 6.96 -3.72
CA SER A 34 18.73 5.89 -3.58
C SER A 34 20.02 6.19 -4.36
N GLY A 35 21.16 5.96 -3.70
CA GLY A 35 22.50 6.25 -4.24
C GLY A 35 22.88 7.73 -4.30
N SER A 36 22.08 8.67 -3.77
CA SER A 36 22.43 10.10 -3.68
C SER A 36 23.54 10.40 -2.66
N GLY A 37 23.76 9.51 -1.68
CA GLY A 37 24.68 9.73 -0.57
C GLY A 37 24.01 10.17 0.73
N LYS A 38 22.69 10.00 0.86
CA LYS A 38 21.92 10.33 2.09
C LYS A 38 22.47 9.66 3.35
N SER A 39 22.66 8.33 3.36
CA SER A 39 23.21 7.63 4.53
C SER A 39 24.66 8.08 4.82
N HIS A 40 25.44 8.40 3.78
CA HIS A 40 26.80 8.96 3.92
C HIS A 40 26.78 10.35 4.58
N LEU A 41 25.84 11.21 4.20
CA LEU A 41 25.62 12.51 4.84
C LEU A 41 25.22 12.37 6.31
N LEU A 42 24.28 11.47 6.62
CA LEU A 42 23.87 11.21 7.99
C LEU A 42 25.04 10.71 8.84
N ARG A 43 25.86 9.78 8.32
CA ARG A 43 27.09 9.35 8.99
C ARG A 43 28.02 10.51 9.24
N ARG A 44 28.28 11.36 8.25
CA ARG A 44 29.15 12.52 8.44
C ARG A 44 28.65 13.40 9.59
N LEU A 45 27.35 13.71 9.62
CA LEU A 45 26.74 14.46 10.71
C LEU A 45 26.92 13.75 12.06
N LEU A 46 26.61 12.45 12.13
CA LEU A 46 26.66 11.65 13.35
C LEU A 46 28.08 11.52 13.89
N GLU A 47 29.05 11.14 13.06
CA GLU A 47 30.45 10.97 13.45
C GLU A 47 31.06 12.27 13.97
N GLN A 48 30.80 13.38 13.28
CA GLN A 48 31.36 14.68 13.69
C GLN A 48 30.66 15.25 14.93
N SER A 49 29.40 14.89 15.17
CA SER A 49 28.63 15.39 16.33
C SER A 49 28.65 14.47 17.56
N ALA A 50 29.22 13.27 17.47
CA ALA A 50 29.12 12.22 18.51
C ALA A 50 29.69 12.63 19.87
N GLN A 51 30.74 13.44 19.91
CA GLN A 51 31.36 13.93 21.15
C GLN A 51 30.59 15.10 21.79
N TRP A 52 29.67 15.72 21.05
CA TRP A 52 29.04 16.99 21.44
C TRP A 52 27.61 16.82 21.94
N VAL A 53 26.87 15.86 21.37
CA VAL A 53 25.45 15.65 21.70
C VAL A 53 25.10 14.17 21.72
N GLN A 54 24.19 13.80 22.62
CA GLN A 54 23.62 12.45 22.64
C GLN A 54 22.88 12.20 21.32
N GLN A 55 23.07 11.01 20.74
CA GLN A 55 22.47 10.63 19.46
C GLN A 55 21.61 9.40 19.61
N VAL A 56 20.44 9.44 18.99
CA VAL A 56 19.52 8.30 18.91
C VAL A 56 19.13 8.12 17.45
N ILE A 57 19.44 6.96 16.89
CA ILE A 57 19.18 6.65 15.47
C ILE A 57 18.07 5.61 15.39
N ILE A 58 17.03 5.88 14.59
CA ILE A 58 16.01 4.91 14.18
C ILE A 58 16.40 4.40 12.80
N ASP A 59 16.79 3.13 12.73
CA ASP A 59 17.49 2.53 11.59
C ASP A 59 16.72 1.32 11.04
N PRO A 60 15.82 1.53 10.06
CA PRO A 60 15.04 0.44 9.47
C PRO A 60 15.84 -0.52 8.60
N GLU A 61 17.00 -0.10 8.09
CA GLU A 61 17.83 -0.88 7.16
C GLU A 61 19.10 -1.46 7.81
N GLY A 62 19.38 -1.14 9.08
CA GLY A 62 20.55 -1.64 9.81
C GLY A 62 21.87 -1.01 9.35
N ASP A 63 21.82 0.11 8.64
CA ASP A 63 23.01 0.77 8.10
C ASP A 63 23.94 1.26 9.23
N PHE A 64 23.40 1.86 10.28
CA PHE A 64 24.15 2.69 11.23
C PHE A 64 24.72 1.91 12.43
N VAL A 65 24.50 0.60 12.52
CA VAL A 65 24.96 -0.22 13.66
C VAL A 65 26.48 -0.15 13.90
N THR A 66 27.28 0.13 12.86
CA THR A 66 28.74 0.26 12.95
C THR A 66 29.22 1.52 13.67
N LEU A 67 28.32 2.46 14.00
CA LEU A 67 28.65 3.56 14.91
C LEU A 67 28.99 3.05 16.31
N ALA A 68 28.40 1.93 16.73
CA ALA A 68 28.72 1.29 18.01
C ALA A 68 30.20 0.90 18.13
N ASP A 69 30.80 0.48 17.01
CA ASP A 69 32.17 -0.02 16.96
C ASP A 69 33.21 1.09 17.22
N LYS A 70 32.87 2.36 16.97
CA LYS A 70 33.81 3.51 17.06
C LYS A 70 33.39 4.64 18.00
N PHE A 71 32.09 4.94 18.08
CA PHE A 71 31.58 6.14 18.75
C PHE A 71 30.81 5.83 20.04
N GLY A 72 30.80 4.56 20.48
CA GLY A 72 30.23 4.14 21.75
C GLY A 72 28.69 4.08 21.76
N HIS A 73 28.05 4.07 20.59
CA HIS A 73 26.61 3.84 20.50
C HIS A 73 26.26 2.43 20.98
N VAL A 74 25.14 2.30 21.70
CA VAL A 74 24.56 1.00 22.04
C VAL A 74 23.58 0.59 20.95
N VAL A 75 23.70 -0.64 20.45
CA VAL A 75 22.70 -1.20 19.52
C VAL A 75 21.53 -1.75 20.32
N VAL A 76 20.34 -1.26 20.01
CA VAL A 76 19.07 -1.75 20.56
C VAL A 76 18.36 -2.50 19.44
N ASP A 77 18.11 -3.79 19.67
CA ASP A 77 17.32 -4.62 18.78
C ASP A 77 15.83 -4.27 18.93
N GLY A 78 15.18 -4.00 17.79
CA GLY A 78 13.76 -3.71 17.68
C GLY A 78 12.84 -4.91 17.88
N GLU A 79 13.33 -6.15 17.81
CA GLU A 79 12.56 -7.38 18.02
C GLU A 79 12.23 -7.59 19.51
N ARG A 80 11.43 -6.66 20.05
CA ARG A 80 11.05 -6.55 21.47
C ARG A 80 9.62 -6.07 21.59
N THR A 81 9.05 -6.24 22.79
CA THR A 81 7.72 -5.69 23.07
C THR A 81 7.75 -4.17 23.13
N GLU A 82 6.63 -3.52 22.80
CA GLU A 82 6.49 -2.06 22.86
C GLU A 82 6.83 -1.51 24.26
N ALA A 83 6.41 -2.21 25.32
CA ALA A 83 6.70 -1.83 26.70
C ALA A 83 8.20 -1.91 27.04
N GLU A 84 8.91 -2.93 26.56
CA GLU A 84 10.35 -3.04 26.72
C GLU A 84 11.09 -1.92 26.00
N LEU A 85 10.71 -1.62 24.75
CA LEU A 85 11.32 -0.54 23.96
C LEU A 85 11.12 0.82 24.61
N ALA A 86 9.92 1.11 25.12
CA ALA A 86 9.65 2.33 25.88
C ALA A 86 10.49 2.41 27.17
N GLY A 87 10.68 1.29 27.88
CA GLY A 87 11.54 1.21 29.06
C GLY A 87 13.02 1.41 28.74
N ILE A 88 13.50 0.84 27.63
CA ILE A 88 14.88 1.02 27.15
C ILE A 88 15.12 2.49 26.77
N ALA A 89 14.20 3.10 26.01
CA ALA A 89 14.26 4.51 25.65
C ALA A 89 14.36 5.43 26.87
N ASN A 90 13.57 5.18 27.92
CA ASN A 90 13.65 5.91 29.17
C ASN A 90 15.03 5.78 29.84
N ARG A 91 15.60 4.57 29.92
CA ARG A 91 16.95 4.36 30.48
C ARG A 91 18.03 5.05 29.65
N ILE A 92 17.91 5.03 28.31
CA ILE A 92 18.81 5.72 27.39
C ILE A 92 18.82 7.24 27.66
N ARG A 93 17.66 7.83 27.92
CA ARG A 93 17.53 9.23 28.34
C ARG A 93 18.17 9.51 29.69
N GLN A 94 17.87 8.68 30.69
CA GLN A 94 18.39 8.83 32.05
C GLN A 94 19.92 8.76 32.09
N HIS A 95 20.50 7.82 31.35
CA HIS A 95 21.95 7.59 31.36
C HIS A 95 22.72 8.35 30.26
N ARG A 96 22.02 9.11 29.40
CA ARG A 96 22.59 9.87 28.28
C ARG A 96 23.46 9.03 27.33
N VAL A 97 23.07 7.79 27.09
CA VAL A 97 23.80 6.87 26.21
C VAL A 97 23.33 7.09 24.77
N SER A 98 24.26 7.25 23.82
CA SER A 98 23.89 7.27 22.40
C SER A 98 23.51 5.86 21.93
N CYS A 99 22.52 5.73 21.05
CA CYS A 99 22.06 4.41 20.61
C CYS A 99 21.64 4.37 19.14
N VAL A 100 21.66 3.16 18.58
CA VAL A 100 21.05 2.82 17.29
C VAL A 100 19.95 1.81 17.57
N LEU A 101 18.69 2.18 17.34
CA LEU A 101 17.57 1.25 17.29
C LEU A 101 17.55 0.63 15.89
N THR A 102 18.06 -0.60 15.77
CA THR A 102 17.96 -1.35 14.52
C THR A 102 16.58 -2.01 14.45
N LEU A 103 15.92 -1.84 13.31
CA LEU A 103 14.65 -2.50 12.99
C LEU A 103 14.81 -3.48 11.82
N GLU A 104 16.06 -3.79 11.45
CA GLU A 104 16.38 -4.80 10.46
C GLU A 104 15.76 -6.15 10.86
N GLY A 105 15.15 -6.86 9.91
CA GLY A 105 14.49 -8.14 10.14
C GLY A 105 13.02 -8.05 10.54
N LEU A 106 12.52 -6.88 10.97
CA LEU A 106 11.10 -6.66 11.25
C LEU A 106 10.31 -6.32 9.98
N ASP A 107 9.05 -6.72 9.92
CA ASP A 107 8.13 -6.24 8.88
C ASP A 107 7.75 -4.76 9.11
N ILE A 108 7.19 -4.11 8.09
CA ILE A 108 6.91 -2.66 8.13
C ILE A 108 5.99 -2.29 9.31
N GLU A 109 4.99 -3.12 9.63
CA GLU A 109 4.08 -2.82 10.74
C GLU A 109 4.81 -2.90 12.09
N GLN A 110 5.62 -3.94 12.29
CA GLN A 110 6.47 -4.10 13.46
C GLN A 110 7.48 -2.97 13.59
N GLN A 111 8.14 -2.57 12.49
CA GLN A 111 9.05 -1.42 12.47
C GLN A 111 8.35 -0.15 12.95
N MET A 112 7.15 0.12 12.45
CA MET A 112 6.35 1.30 12.85
C MET A 112 5.99 1.27 14.33
N ARG A 113 5.54 0.13 14.85
CA ARG A 113 5.20 -0.03 16.27
C ARG A 113 6.43 0.12 17.18
N ALA A 114 7.53 -0.53 16.83
CA ALA A 114 8.78 -0.47 17.58
C ALA A 114 9.34 0.96 17.64
N ALA A 115 9.43 1.64 16.49
CA ALA A 115 9.85 3.04 16.42
C ALA A 115 8.93 3.95 17.23
N ALA A 116 7.61 3.77 17.12
CA ALA A 116 6.63 4.56 17.87
C ALA A 116 6.79 4.40 19.38
N ALA A 117 6.90 3.16 19.86
CA ALA A 117 7.06 2.85 21.27
C ALA A 117 8.36 3.43 21.84
N PHE A 118 9.46 3.27 21.10
CA PHE A 118 10.76 3.82 21.49
C PHE A 118 10.76 5.35 21.52
N LEU A 119 10.28 6.01 20.47
CA LEU A 119 10.21 7.47 20.38
C LEU A 119 9.28 8.07 21.44
N ASN A 120 8.14 7.44 21.73
CA ASN A 120 7.25 7.89 22.80
C ASN A 120 7.90 7.69 24.18
N GLY A 121 8.61 6.59 24.41
CA GLY A 121 9.41 6.40 25.63
C GLY A 121 10.46 7.51 25.83
N MET A 122 11.15 7.90 24.75
CA MET A 122 12.08 9.05 24.78
C MET A 122 11.36 10.37 25.10
N PHE A 123 10.18 10.56 24.49
CA PHE A 123 9.37 11.77 24.60
C PHE A 123 8.82 11.95 26.02
N ASP A 124 8.33 10.89 26.66
CA ASP A 124 7.65 10.93 27.95
C ASP A 124 8.57 10.81 29.17
N ALA A 125 9.89 10.77 28.95
CA ALA A 125 10.88 10.83 30.03
C ALA A 125 10.66 12.04 30.97
N ASP A 126 10.97 11.86 32.26
CA ASP A 126 10.80 12.91 33.27
C ASP A 126 11.57 14.18 32.92
N ARG A 127 11.04 15.33 33.38
CA ARG A 127 11.57 16.65 33.04
C ARG A 127 13.04 16.84 33.43
N GLU A 128 13.50 16.18 34.48
CA GLU A 128 14.90 16.21 34.91
C GLU A 128 15.86 15.61 33.86
N PHE A 129 15.37 14.73 33.00
CA PHE A 129 16.14 14.07 31.93
C PHE A 129 15.97 14.75 30.56
N TRP A 130 15.39 15.95 30.49
CA TRP A 130 15.20 16.71 29.24
C TRP A 130 16.49 17.38 28.74
N TYR A 131 17.53 16.58 28.58
CA TYR A 131 18.79 16.99 27.97
C TYR A 131 18.68 16.98 26.44
N PRO A 132 19.50 17.78 25.72
CA PRO A 132 19.52 17.77 24.27
C PRO A 132 19.93 16.42 23.69
N VAL A 133 19.12 15.89 22.77
CA VAL A 133 19.34 14.66 22.02
C VAL A 133 19.07 14.93 20.54
N LEU A 134 20.01 14.54 19.69
CA LEU A 134 19.84 14.48 18.25
C LEU A 134 19.19 13.14 17.88
N VAL A 135 17.92 13.18 17.46
CA VAL A 135 17.16 11.99 17.08
C VAL A 135 17.11 11.90 15.56
N VAL A 136 17.86 10.97 14.99
CA VAL A 136 17.91 10.73 13.54
C VAL A 136 16.93 9.62 13.17
N VAL A 137 16.06 9.88 12.21
CA VAL A 137 15.12 8.89 11.66
C VAL A 137 15.41 8.72 10.18
N ASP A 138 15.98 7.57 9.80
CA ASP A 138 16.14 7.23 8.39
C ASP A 138 14.83 6.66 7.81
N GLU A 139 14.66 6.79 6.50
CA GLU A 139 13.42 6.48 5.78
C GLU A 139 12.15 7.00 6.45
N ALA A 140 12.17 8.26 6.90
CA ALA A 140 11.11 8.88 7.70
C ALA A 140 9.70 8.80 7.08
N GLN A 141 9.57 8.65 5.75
CA GLN A 141 8.29 8.45 5.10
C GLN A 141 7.61 7.13 5.46
N MET A 142 8.36 6.13 5.95
CA MET A 142 7.84 4.88 6.48
C MET A 142 7.09 5.12 7.79
N PHE A 143 7.66 5.94 8.67
CA PHE A 143 7.12 6.20 10.01
C PHE A 143 6.09 7.33 10.04
N ALA A 144 6.13 8.24 9.07
CA ALA A 144 5.20 9.35 8.91
C ALA A 144 4.67 9.46 7.47
N PRO A 145 3.92 8.47 6.96
CA PRO A 145 3.39 8.50 5.61
C PRO A 145 2.27 9.55 5.47
N SER A 146 2.20 10.22 4.31
CA SER A 146 1.17 11.23 3.99
C SER A 146 -0.19 10.63 3.64
N VAL A 147 -0.20 9.37 3.22
CA VAL A 147 -1.40 8.61 2.83
C VAL A 147 -1.33 7.25 3.51
N GLY A 148 -2.49 6.68 3.85
CA GLY A 148 -2.56 5.29 4.28
C GLY A 148 -2.02 4.35 3.21
N GLY A 149 -1.23 3.37 3.62
CA GLY A 149 -0.76 2.26 2.77
C GLY A 149 -1.24 0.94 3.32
N ASP A 150 -0.54 -0.15 2.98
CA ASP A 150 -0.94 -1.53 3.33
C ASP A 150 -0.82 -1.90 4.83
N VAL A 151 -0.40 -0.97 5.68
CA VAL A 151 -0.22 -1.15 7.14
C VAL A 151 -1.47 -0.81 7.93
N SER A 152 -1.65 -1.43 9.09
CA SER A 152 -2.80 -1.15 9.95
C SER A 152 -2.92 0.33 10.32
N GLU A 153 -4.15 0.82 10.35
CA GLU A 153 -4.47 2.21 10.74
C GLU A 153 -3.94 2.56 12.14
N ASP A 154 -3.93 1.58 13.04
CA ASP A 154 -3.44 1.71 14.41
C ASP A 154 -1.93 1.94 14.45
N ALA A 155 -1.13 1.05 13.83
CA ALA A 155 0.32 1.21 13.74
C ALA A 155 0.70 2.53 13.05
N ARG A 156 -0.03 2.91 11.99
CA ARG A 156 0.18 4.20 11.31
C ARG A 156 -0.07 5.39 12.23
N LYS A 157 -1.18 5.40 12.97
CA LYS A 157 -1.51 6.49 13.89
C LYS A 157 -0.49 6.60 15.01
N MET A 158 -0.07 5.47 15.59
CA MET A 158 0.95 5.44 16.63
C MET A 158 2.28 6.02 16.14
N SER A 159 2.79 5.53 15.01
CA SER A 159 4.06 5.97 14.43
C SER A 159 4.02 7.43 13.96
N LEU A 160 2.97 7.84 13.24
CA LEU A 160 2.81 9.24 12.83
C LEU A 160 2.67 10.17 14.03
N GLY A 161 1.98 9.73 15.09
CA GLY A 161 1.85 10.46 16.35
C GLY A 161 3.21 10.67 17.03
N ALA A 162 4.03 9.61 17.11
CA ALA A 162 5.38 9.68 17.66
C ALA A 162 6.29 10.63 16.85
N MET A 163 6.26 10.54 15.51
CA MET A 163 6.99 11.44 14.62
C MET A 163 6.53 12.90 14.75
N THR A 164 5.23 13.12 14.91
CA THR A 164 4.66 14.45 15.15
C THR A 164 5.09 14.99 16.52
N ASN A 165 5.13 14.15 17.56
CA ASN A 165 5.65 14.56 18.87
C ASN A 165 7.12 14.94 18.79
N LEU A 166 7.95 14.15 18.11
CA LEU A 166 9.36 14.46 17.86
C LEU A 166 9.53 15.81 17.14
N MET A 167 8.86 15.97 16.00
CA MET A 167 9.06 17.14 15.14
C MET A 167 8.35 18.40 15.65
N CYS A 168 7.11 18.34 16.12
CA CYS A 168 6.39 19.55 16.56
C CYS A 168 6.69 19.90 18.04
N ARG A 169 6.77 18.89 18.93
CA ARG A 169 6.81 19.10 20.39
C ARG A 169 8.18 18.79 21.01
N GLY A 170 9.04 18.06 20.31
CA GLY A 170 10.30 17.52 20.82
C GLY A 170 11.27 18.58 21.33
N ARG A 171 11.36 19.75 20.66
CA ARG A 171 12.27 20.85 21.05
C ARG A 171 12.12 21.25 22.51
N LYS A 172 10.88 21.34 23.04
CA LYS A 172 10.64 21.69 24.45
C LYS A 172 11.12 20.62 25.43
N ARG A 173 11.27 19.38 24.97
CA ARG A 173 11.71 18.20 25.74
C ARG A 173 13.17 17.80 25.48
N GLY A 174 13.91 18.64 24.74
CA GLY A 174 15.30 18.39 24.37
C GLY A 174 15.48 17.41 23.20
N LEU A 175 14.43 17.08 22.45
CA LEU A 175 14.53 16.20 21.28
C LEU A 175 14.58 17.01 19.99
N ALA A 176 15.70 16.92 19.28
CA ALA A 176 15.90 17.55 17.99
C ALA A 176 15.83 16.51 16.87
N GLY A 177 14.78 16.57 16.06
CA GLY A 177 14.60 15.64 14.95
C GLY A 177 15.50 15.95 13.76
N VAL A 178 16.17 14.92 13.24
CA VAL A 178 16.77 14.88 11.91
C VAL A 178 16.04 13.78 11.14
N ILE A 179 15.28 14.14 10.13
CA ILE A 179 14.52 13.19 9.34
C ILE A 179 15.11 13.06 7.95
N ALA A 180 15.31 11.82 7.50
CA ALA A 180 15.88 11.54 6.19
C ALA A 180 14.92 10.71 5.37
N THR A 181 14.72 11.06 4.10
CA THR A 181 13.73 10.42 3.24
C THR A 181 14.17 10.33 1.78
N GLN A 182 13.88 9.21 1.13
CA GLN A 182 14.02 9.12 -0.33
C GLN A 182 12.84 9.76 -1.07
N ARG A 183 11.65 9.74 -0.47
CA ARG A 183 10.37 10.15 -1.07
C ARG A 183 9.69 11.23 -0.24
N LEU A 184 10.19 12.46 -0.37
CA LEU A 184 9.66 13.64 0.33
C LEU A 184 8.16 13.85 0.12
N ALA A 185 7.64 13.58 -1.08
CA ALA A 185 6.22 13.64 -1.42
C ALA A 185 5.35 12.66 -0.62
N LYS A 186 5.91 11.53 -0.16
CA LYS A 186 5.22 10.55 0.68
C LYS A 186 5.31 10.86 2.18
N LEU A 187 6.14 11.82 2.60
CA LEU A 187 6.24 12.21 4.00
C LEU A 187 5.04 13.08 4.42
N ALA A 188 4.57 12.98 5.66
CA ALA A 188 3.48 13.82 6.16
C ALA A 188 3.86 15.32 6.17
N LYS A 189 2.94 16.20 5.76
CA LYS A 189 3.21 17.64 5.59
C LYS A 189 3.57 18.33 6.91
N ASN A 190 2.84 18.02 7.97
CA ASN A 190 3.07 18.54 9.31
C ASN A 190 4.46 18.13 9.86
N VAL A 191 4.91 16.90 9.61
CA VAL A 191 6.24 16.43 10.05
C VAL A 191 7.35 17.14 9.28
N ALA A 192 7.19 17.31 7.96
CA ALA A 192 8.18 17.98 7.12
C ALA A 192 8.29 19.49 7.39
N ALA A 193 7.17 20.16 7.69
CA ALA A 193 7.10 21.61 7.84
C ALA A 193 7.79 22.15 9.11
N GLU A 194 8.08 21.29 10.10
CA GLU A 194 8.75 21.68 11.34
C GLU A 194 10.28 21.76 11.21
N ALA A 195 10.84 21.24 10.11
CA ALA A 195 12.26 21.39 9.82
C ALA A 195 12.53 22.78 9.23
N SER A 196 13.51 23.49 9.80
CA SER A 196 13.97 24.79 9.25
C SER A 196 15.31 24.67 8.54
N ASN A 197 15.99 23.52 8.66
CA ASN A 197 17.18 23.20 7.87
C ASN A 197 16.87 22.08 6.87
N PHE A 198 17.50 22.19 5.71
CA PHE A 198 17.29 21.32 4.57
C PHE A 198 18.64 20.96 3.96
N LEU A 199 18.81 19.67 3.65
CA LEU A 199 19.88 19.14 2.84
C LEU A 199 19.24 18.34 1.70
N MET A 200 19.14 18.97 0.53
CA MET A 200 18.45 18.40 -0.64
C MET A 200 19.48 17.85 -1.62
N GLY A 201 19.48 16.54 -1.79
CA GLY A 201 20.33 15.82 -2.72
C GLY A 201 19.64 15.53 -4.04
N ARG A 202 20.17 14.56 -4.78
CA ARG A 202 19.61 14.18 -6.08
C ARG A 202 18.18 13.64 -5.96
N THR A 203 17.25 14.18 -6.74
CA THR A 203 15.88 13.65 -6.88
C THR A 203 15.39 13.66 -8.32
N PHE A 204 14.66 12.62 -8.72
CA PHE A 204 14.21 12.42 -10.11
C PHE A 204 12.73 12.75 -10.34
N LEU A 205 11.88 12.56 -9.33
CA LEU A 205 10.44 12.63 -9.49
C LEU A 205 9.96 14.08 -9.33
N ASP A 206 9.17 14.54 -10.29
CA ASP A 206 8.67 15.92 -10.32
C ASP A 206 7.89 16.29 -9.05
N ILE A 207 7.17 15.33 -8.47
CA ILE A 207 6.43 15.54 -7.22
C ILE A 207 7.35 15.79 -6.02
N ASP A 208 8.51 15.13 -5.97
CA ASP A 208 9.50 15.29 -4.92
C ASP A 208 10.26 16.61 -5.11
N MET A 209 10.58 16.98 -6.35
CA MET A 209 11.19 18.27 -6.70
C MET A 209 10.26 19.46 -6.40
N ALA A 210 8.98 19.36 -6.76
CA ALA A 210 8.00 20.39 -6.47
C ALA A 210 7.88 20.62 -4.96
N ARG A 211 7.86 19.52 -4.18
CA ARG A 211 7.80 19.62 -2.72
C ARG A 211 9.08 20.17 -2.10
N ALA A 212 10.25 19.85 -2.67
CA ALA A 212 11.50 20.47 -2.26
C ALA A 212 11.51 21.97 -2.59
N ALA A 213 11.04 22.37 -3.77
CA ALA A 213 10.90 23.77 -4.18
C ALA A 213 10.03 24.57 -3.19
N ASP A 214 8.88 24.01 -2.82
CA ASP A 214 7.94 24.61 -1.87
C ASP A 214 8.60 24.83 -0.48
N LEU A 215 9.41 23.86 -0.01
CA LEU A 215 10.10 23.97 1.28
C LEU A 215 11.29 24.95 1.25
N LEU A 216 12.00 25.04 0.12
CA LEU A 216 13.16 25.92 -0.03
C LEU A 216 12.77 27.34 -0.44
N GLY A 217 11.51 27.60 -0.78
CA GLY A 217 11.06 28.89 -1.33
C GLY A 217 11.67 29.19 -2.70
N MET A 218 11.91 28.15 -3.51
CA MET A 218 12.52 28.26 -4.84
C MET A 218 11.48 28.08 -5.93
N ASP A 219 11.73 28.67 -7.10
CA ASP A 219 10.88 28.45 -8.26
C ASP A 219 11.02 27.01 -8.79
N ARG A 220 9.94 26.44 -9.34
CA ARG A 220 9.95 25.08 -9.91
C ARG A 220 11.08 24.83 -10.92
N ARG A 221 11.39 25.84 -11.75
CA ARG A 221 12.47 25.76 -12.73
C ARG A 221 13.86 25.69 -12.08
N GLN A 222 14.05 26.35 -10.94
CA GLN A 222 15.31 26.25 -10.20
C GLN A 222 15.46 24.87 -9.57
N ALA A 223 14.37 24.27 -9.09
CA ALA A 223 14.38 22.93 -8.51
C ALA A 223 14.75 21.81 -9.50
N GLU A 224 14.71 22.05 -10.81
CA GLU A 224 15.22 21.10 -11.81
C GLU A 224 16.71 20.78 -11.60
N MET A 225 17.48 21.68 -10.98
CA MET A 225 18.90 21.44 -10.66
C MET A 225 19.11 20.21 -9.75
N PHE A 226 18.11 19.82 -8.95
CA PHE A 226 18.21 18.64 -8.09
C PHE A 226 18.31 17.34 -8.88
N ARG A 227 17.87 17.32 -10.14
CA ARG A 227 17.97 16.14 -11.00
C ARG A 227 19.41 15.82 -11.37
N ASP A 228 20.23 16.86 -11.54
CA ASP A 228 21.60 16.77 -12.07
C ASP A 228 22.67 16.74 -10.97
N LEU A 229 22.27 16.80 -9.69
CA LEU A 229 23.22 16.71 -8.57
C LEU A 229 23.95 15.36 -8.57
N LYS A 230 25.28 15.43 -8.46
CA LYS A 230 26.13 14.24 -8.32
C LYS A 230 25.91 13.60 -6.94
N ARG A 231 26.22 12.30 -6.85
CA ARG A 231 26.26 11.59 -5.56
C ARG A 231 27.22 12.31 -4.61
N GLY A 232 26.79 12.50 -3.36
CA GLY A 232 27.55 13.21 -2.33
C GLY A 232 27.41 14.74 -2.39
N ASN A 233 26.71 15.29 -3.38
CA ASN A 233 26.43 16.71 -3.47
C ASN A 233 25.00 17.01 -3.02
N PHE A 234 24.87 18.04 -2.19
CA PHE A 234 23.61 18.49 -1.62
C PHE A 234 23.52 20.01 -1.69
N VAL A 235 22.31 20.53 -1.72
CA VAL A 235 22.05 21.95 -1.48
C VAL A 235 21.62 22.10 -0.03
N ALA A 236 22.40 22.86 0.72
CA ALA A 236 22.16 23.22 2.11
C ALA A 236 21.40 24.54 2.21
N LEU A 237 20.35 24.57 3.04
CA LEU A 237 19.59 25.78 3.36
C LEU A 237 19.09 25.70 4.80
N GLY A 238 19.18 26.79 5.54
CA GLY A 238 18.61 26.90 6.89
C GLY A 238 19.52 27.65 7.87
N PRO A 239 19.00 28.05 9.04
CA PRO A 239 19.73 28.85 10.01
C PRO A 239 20.99 28.16 10.56
N ALA A 240 20.99 26.82 10.67
CA ALA A 240 22.14 26.05 11.15
C ALA A 240 23.19 25.78 10.06
N LEU A 241 22.90 26.14 8.80
CA LEU A 241 23.76 25.86 7.64
C LEU A 241 24.09 27.16 6.90
N SER A 242 23.15 27.65 6.11
CA SER A 242 23.30 28.84 5.30
C SER A 242 21.95 29.49 5.04
N ARG A 243 21.91 30.83 5.15
CA ARG A 243 20.70 31.64 4.86
C ARG A 243 20.30 31.64 3.38
N ARG A 244 21.21 31.24 2.49
CA ARG A 244 20.98 31.12 1.04
C ARG A 244 21.31 29.69 0.59
N PRO A 245 20.66 29.16 -0.46
CA PRO A 245 20.99 27.83 -0.98
C PRO A 245 22.49 27.71 -1.27
N LEU A 246 23.16 26.79 -0.59
CA LEU A 246 24.60 26.58 -0.67
C LEU A 246 24.87 25.16 -1.16
N PRO A 247 25.43 24.97 -2.38
CA PRO A 247 25.88 23.67 -2.81
C PRO A 247 27.09 23.23 -1.99
N ILE A 248 26.99 22.04 -1.40
CA ILE A 248 28.02 21.40 -0.58
C ILE A 248 28.32 20.00 -1.11
N THR A 249 29.58 19.59 -0.99
CA THR A 249 30.04 18.22 -1.18
C THR A 249 30.33 17.63 0.19
N ILE A 250 29.69 16.51 0.51
CA ILE A 250 29.85 15.87 1.81
C ILE A 250 31.25 15.27 1.96
N GLY A 251 31.87 15.50 3.11
CA GLY A 251 33.20 15.00 3.46
C GLY A 251 33.27 13.48 3.59
N THR A 252 34.46 12.97 3.89
CA THR A 252 34.68 11.54 4.14
C THR A 252 34.08 11.12 5.49
N VAL A 253 33.75 9.82 5.59
CA VAL A 253 33.24 9.18 6.82
C VAL A 253 34.17 8.06 7.24
N GLU A 254 34.11 7.71 8.51
CA GLU A 254 34.96 6.72 9.16
C GLU A 254 34.32 5.34 9.28
N THR A 255 32.99 5.27 9.31
CA THR A 255 32.20 4.05 9.40
C THR A 255 31.51 3.75 8.08
N SER A 256 31.18 2.48 7.86
CA SER A 256 30.43 2.01 6.70
C SER A 256 29.33 1.05 7.11
N ALA A 257 28.29 0.89 6.30
CA ALA A 257 27.27 -0.14 6.51
C ALA A 257 27.91 -1.54 6.42
N ARG A 258 27.32 -2.53 7.12
CA ARG A 258 27.76 -3.94 7.01
C ARG A 258 27.29 -4.57 5.70
N SER A 259 26.11 -4.18 5.24
CA SER A 259 25.55 -4.50 3.92
C SER A 259 25.93 -3.38 2.94
N SER A 260 26.86 -3.62 2.02
CA SER A 260 27.05 -2.74 0.87
C SER A 260 26.16 -3.20 -0.27
N SER A 261 25.68 -2.27 -1.12
CA SER A 261 25.03 -2.64 -2.39
C SER A 261 25.87 -3.71 -3.11
N PRO A 262 25.25 -4.82 -3.55
CA PRO A 262 25.99 -5.93 -4.15
C PRO A 262 26.92 -5.40 -5.24
N LYS A 263 28.23 -5.60 -5.07
CA LYS A 263 29.17 -5.30 -6.15
C LYS A 263 28.98 -6.35 -7.23
N LEU A 264 28.97 -5.93 -8.48
CA LEU A 264 28.95 -6.86 -9.60
C LEU A 264 30.23 -7.70 -9.52
N VAL A 265 30.06 -8.94 -9.09
CA VAL A 265 31.05 -10.00 -9.23
C VAL A 265 30.68 -10.82 -10.47
N PRO A 266 31.65 -11.28 -11.27
CA PRO A 266 31.37 -12.23 -12.33
C PRO A 266 30.61 -13.43 -11.75
N LEU A 267 29.64 -13.94 -12.51
CA LEU A 267 28.99 -15.20 -12.15
C LEU A 267 30.08 -16.27 -11.98
N PRO A 268 30.06 -17.06 -10.90
CA PRO A 268 30.95 -18.20 -10.79
C PRO A 268 30.67 -19.16 -11.95
N ASP A 269 31.68 -19.94 -12.35
CA ASP A 269 31.48 -21.01 -13.32
C ASP A 269 30.37 -21.95 -12.80
N ALA A 270 29.43 -22.30 -13.68
CA ALA A 270 28.33 -23.17 -13.31
C ALA A 270 28.90 -24.52 -12.82
N PRO A 271 28.54 -25.00 -11.62
CA PRO A 271 28.93 -26.33 -11.19
C PRO A 271 28.43 -27.37 -12.19
N GLN A 272 29.14 -28.49 -12.35
CA GLN A 272 28.62 -29.61 -13.13
C GLN A 272 27.35 -30.14 -12.44
N ASP A 273 26.35 -30.53 -13.25
CA ASP A 273 25.08 -31.09 -12.78
C ASP A 273 24.20 -30.13 -11.93
N VAL A 274 24.10 -28.86 -12.37
CA VAL A 274 23.25 -27.82 -11.75
C VAL A 274 21.80 -28.26 -11.56
N GLU A 275 21.23 -28.99 -12.52
CA GLU A 275 19.84 -29.45 -12.45
C GLU A 275 19.63 -30.42 -11.29
N ASP A 276 20.52 -31.41 -11.14
CA ASP A 276 20.42 -32.37 -10.04
C ASP A 276 20.65 -31.70 -8.69
N LEU A 277 21.56 -30.73 -8.59
CA LEU A 277 21.78 -29.97 -7.35
C LEU A 277 20.58 -29.10 -6.94
N ILE A 278 19.77 -28.64 -7.89
CA ILE A 278 18.60 -27.78 -7.62
C ILE A 278 17.34 -28.62 -7.36
N PHE A 279 17.16 -29.71 -8.10
CA PHE A 279 15.93 -30.52 -8.05
C PHE A 279 16.02 -31.73 -7.13
N THR A 280 17.21 -32.09 -6.65
CA THR A 280 17.35 -33.13 -5.62
C THR A 280 17.03 -32.52 -4.26
N PRO A 281 15.93 -32.93 -3.60
CA PRO A 281 15.59 -32.41 -2.29
C PRO A 281 16.60 -32.90 -1.26
N ASP A 282 17.13 -31.97 -0.47
CA ASP A 282 18.05 -32.27 0.62
C ASP A 282 17.33 -33.13 1.68
N PRO A 283 17.92 -34.22 2.22
CA PRO A 283 17.35 -34.97 3.33
C PRO A 283 16.88 -34.10 4.50
N GLU A 284 17.54 -32.96 4.75
CA GLU A 284 17.13 -32.00 5.77
C GLU A 284 15.81 -31.27 5.43
N GLU A 285 15.47 -31.08 4.14
CA GLU A 285 14.21 -30.47 3.71
C GLU A 285 12.99 -31.27 4.17
N PHE A 286 13.10 -32.59 4.29
CA PHE A 286 12.04 -33.44 4.81
C PHE A 286 11.84 -33.32 6.32
N THR A 287 12.86 -32.84 7.03
CA THR A 287 12.82 -32.62 8.48
C THR A 287 12.59 -31.15 8.85
N ARG A 288 12.74 -30.23 7.90
CA ARG A 288 12.45 -28.82 8.11
C ARG A 288 10.97 -28.67 8.49
N PRO A 289 10.66 -28.01 9.61
CA PRO A 289 9.28 -27.75 9.98
C PRO A 289 8.64 -26.93 8.86
N VAL A 290 7.54 -27.42 8.31
CA VAL A 290 6.75 -26.69 7.33
C VAL A 290 6.31 -25.39 7.99
N VAL A 291 6.97 -24.28 7.64
CA VAL A 291 6.51 -22.94 8.00
C VAL A 291 5.24 -22.72 7.20
N ARG A 292 4.10 -23.10 7.77
CA ARG A 292 2.81 -22.62 7.32
C ARG A 292 2.85 -21.11 7.51
N ARG A 293 3.23 -20.39 6.44
CA ARG A 293 2.90 -18.96 6.34
C ARG A 293 1.41 -18.89 6.59
N THR A 294 1.03 -18.39 7.75
CA THR A 294 -0.35 -18.08 8.04
C THR A 294 -0.78 -17.13 6.94
N THR A 295 -1.62 -17.60 6.03
CA THR A 295 -2.31 -16.71 5.10
C THR A 295 -2.93 -15.63 5.99
N PRO A 296 -2.56 -14.34 5.82
CA PRO A 296 -3.12 -13.29 6.64
C PRO A 296 -4.64 -13.42 6.59
N ALA A 297 -5.27 -13.38 7.76
CA ALA A 297 -6.72 -13.50 7.84
C ALA A 297 -7.34 -12.51 6.84
N PRO A 298 -8.32 -12.93 6.03
CA PRO A 298 -8.98 -12.02 5.10
C PRO A 298 -9.45 -10.81 5.91
N ARG A 299 -8.98 -9.62 5.53
CA ARG A 299 -9.34 -8.37 6.22
C ARG A 299 -10.87 -8.30 6.28
N PRO A 300 -11.47 -8.02 7.45
CA PRO A 300 -12.90 -7.87 7.55
C PRO A 300 -13.37 -6.78 6.60
N THR A 301 -14.44 -7.07 5.85
CA THR A 301 -14.97 -6.23 4.76
C THR A 301 -15.26 -4.80 5.19
N THR A 302 -15.49 -4.58 6.49
CA THR A 302 -15.66 -3.27 7.14
C THR A 302 -14.43 -2.37 7.05
N ASP A 303 -13.22 -2.94 7.15
CA ASP A 303 -11.97 -2.16 7.10
C ASP A 303 -11.67 -1.71 5.66
N ILE A 304 -11.98 -2.58 4.69
CA ILE A 304 -11.89 -2.29 3.26
C ILE A 304 -12.89 -1.20 2.85
N LEU A 305 -14.14 -1.24 3.38
CA LEU A 305 -15.15 -0.21 3.16
C LEU A 305 -14.77 1.13 3.81
N ALA A 306 -14.09 1.12 4.97
CA ALA A 306 -13.60 2.31 5.66
C ALA A 306 -12.36 2.95 4.98
N GLU A 307 -11.54 2.16 4.30
CA GLU A 307 -10.44 2.65 3.44
C GLU A 307 -10.99 3.22 2.12
N LEU A 308 -11.89 2.50 1.45
CA LEU A 308 -12.50 2.92 0.18
C LEU A 308 -13.31 4.23 0.31
N SER A 309 -13.98 4.43 1.44
CA SER A 309 -14.70 5.69 1.74
C SER A 309 -13.79 6.86 2.08
N ARG A 310 -12.55 6.61 2.55
CA ARG A 310 -11.54 7.66 2.81
C ARG A 310 -10.73 8.04 1.56
N SER A 311 -10.66 7.17 0.56
CA SER A 311 -9.90 7.38 -0.67
C SER A 311 -10.68 8.02 -1.83
N VAL A 312 -11.91 8.50 -1.62
CA VAL A 312 -12.59 9.37 -2.60
C VAL A 312 -12.10 10.81 -2.37
N PRO A 313 -11.28 11.40 -3.26
CA PRO A 313 -11.03 12.83 -3.18
C PRO A 313 -12.38 13.51 -3.42
N ALA A 314 -12.83 14.31 -2.45
CA ALA A 314 -13.84 15.33 -2.71
C ALA A 314 -13.26 16.26 -3.79
N ALA A 315 -13.65 16.02 -5.04
CA ALA A 315 -13.33 16.92 -6.13
C ALA A 315 -13.95 18.28 -5.78
N SER A 316 -13.09 19.27 -5.52
CA SER A 316 -13.52 20.65 -5.42
C SER A 316 -14.19 21.05 -6.73
N PRO A 317 -15.33 21.78 -6.70
CA PRO A 317 -15.96 22.26 -7.92
C PRO A 317 -15.04 23.30 -8.58
N ALA A 318 -14.48 22.97 -9.74
CA ALA A 318 -13.82 23.96 -10.58
C ALA A 318 -14.89 24.89 -11.20
N PRO A 319 -14.57 26.17 -11.48
CA PRO A 319 -15.53 27.13 -12.01
C PRO A 319 -16.05 26.69 -13.38
N ALA A 320 -17.36 26.79 -13.57
CA ALA A 320 -18.03 26.48 -14.82
C ALA A 320 -17.62 27.45 -15.93
N GLU A 321 -16.95 26.95 -16.97
CA GLU A 321 -16.96 27.59 -18.28
C GLU A 321 -18.26 27.20 -19.02
N PRO A 322 -18.88 28.13 -19.76
CA PRO A 322 -20.15 27.88 -20.43
C PRO A 322 -19.92 26.96 -21.64
N LYS A 323 -20.26 25.67 -21.50
CA LYS A 323 -20.28 24.75 -22.64
C LYS A 323 -21.56 24.93 -23.44
N VAL A 324 -21.35 25.37 -24.68
CA VAL A 324 -22.28 25.34 -25.81
C VAL A 324 -23.05 24.02 -25.85
N GLY A 325 -24.38 24.12 -25.99
CA GLY A 325 -25.32 23.00 -25.90
C GLY A 325 -24.97 21.83 -26.81
N GLN A 326 -24.72 20.68 -26.19
CA GLN A 326 -24.83 19.38 -26.86
C GLN A 326 -26.31 18.98 -26.88
N PRO A 327 -26.81 18.35 -27.95
CA PRO A 327 -28.20 17.93 -28.02
C PRO A 327 -28.51 17.00 -26.85
N GLU A 328 -29.54 17.34 -26.08
CA GLU A 328 -30.06 16.49 -25.00
C GLU A 328 -30.52 15.17 -25.63
N LEU A 329 -29.69 14.14 -25.53
CA LEU A 329 -30.07 12.76 -25.80
C LEU A 329 -31.24 12.43 -24.87
N SER A 330 -32.34 11.91 -25.43
CA SER A 330 -33.48 11.48 -24.62
C SER A 330 -33.01 10.42 -23.60
N ASN A 331 -33.69 10.36 -22.44
CA ASN A 331 -33.34 9.36 -21.41
C ASN A 331 -33.43 7.92 -21.95
N GLU A 332 -34.35 7.66 -22.88
CA GLU A 332 -34.51 6.38 -23.56
C GLU A 332 -33.32 6.07 -24.50
N ASP A 333 -32.89 7.03 -25.32
CA ASP A 333 -31.72 6.86 -26.20
C ASP A 333 -30.43 6.65 -25.40
N ARG A 334 -30.33 7.29 -24.23
CA ARG A 334 -29.21 7.11 -23.30
C ARG A 334 -29.19 5.70 -22.74
N GLU A 335 -30.34 5.21 -22.28
CA GLU A 335 -30.49 3.89 -21.70
C GLU A 335 -30.21 2.78 -22.72
N ALA A 336 -30.66 2.96 -23.97
CA ALA A 336 -30.35 2.06 -25.08
C ALA A 336 -28.84 1.99 -25.35
N ARG A 337 -28.14 3.14 -25.34
CA ARG A 337 -26.68 3.19 -25.52
C ARG A 337 -25.92 2.56 -24.37
N VAL A 338 -26.37 2.77 -23.13
CA VAL A 338 -25.78 2.16 -21.93
C VAL A 338 -25.93 0.64 -21.98
N SER A 339 -27.12 0.15 -22.33
CA SER A 339 -27.40 -1.29 -22.45
C SER A 339 -26.57 -1.92 -23.58
N ALA A 340 -26.43 -1.24 -24.72
CA ALA A 340 -25.60 -1.73 -25.82
C ALA A 340 -24.11 -1.88 -25.45
N VAL A 341 -23.56 -0.96 -24.63
CA VAL A 341 -22.18 -1.08 -24.13
C VAL A 341 -22.03 -2.23 -23.16
N LEU A 342 -23.04 -2.47 -22.32
CA LEU A 342 -23.04 -3.58 -21.36
C LEU A 342 -23.04 -4.93 -22.10
N SER A 343 -23.92 -5.11 -23.10
CA SER A 343 -23.95 -6.32 -23.93
C SER A 343 -22.62 -6.58 -24.63
N GLU A 344 -22.03 -5.55 -25.25
CA GLU A 344 -20.74 -5.68 -25.96
C GLU A 344 -19.56 -6.09 -25.05
N ILE A 345 -19.63 -5.83 -23.75
CA ILE A 345 -18.61 -6.27 -22.78
C ILE A 345 -18.87 -7.72 -22.35
N LEU A 346 -20.13 -8.12 -22.23
CA LEU A 346 -20.51 -9.45 -21.78
C LEU A 346 -20.43 -10.49 -22.90
N ASP A 347 -20.58 -10.07 -24.16
CA ASP A 347 -20.41 -10.91 -25.35
C ASP A 347 -18.93 -11.32 -25.59
N ASP A 348 -17.96 -10.69 -24.92
CA ASP A 348 -16.55 -11.14 -24.93
C ASP A 348 -16.44 -12.48 -24.17
N PRO A 349 -16.00 -13.59 -24.80
CA PRO A 349 -15.83 -14.90 -24.14
C PRO A 349 -14.88 -14.86 -22.94
N ALA A 350 -13.92 -13.92 -22.91
CA ALA A 350 -13.00 -13.72 -21.80
C ALA A 350 -13.64 -12.99 -20.61
N SER A 351 -14.82 -12.39 -20.78
CA SER A 351 -15.51 -11.62 -19.72
C SER A 351 -15.88 -12.47 -18.51
N GLY A 352 -16.16 -13.76 -18.70
CA GLY A 352 -16.53 -14.69 -17.63
C GLY A 352 -15.41 -14.96 -16.61
N PHE A 353 -14.15 -14.68 -16.96
CA PHE A 353 -12.99 -14.87 -16.08
C PHE A 353 -12.40 -13.55 -15.55
N ARG A 354 -12.96 -12.41 -15.98
CA ARG A 354 -12.54 -11.08 -15.50
C ARG A 354 -13.37 -10.66 -14.29
N THR A 355 -12.74 -9.96 -13.35
CA THR A 355 -13.42 -9.45 -12.15
C THR A 355 -14.36 -8.30 -12.51
N ASP A 356 -15.45 -8.14 -11.74
CA ASP A 356 -16.44 -7.08 -11.95
C ASP A 356 -15.82 -5.68 -11.93
N SER A 357 -14.76 -5.47 -11.14
CA SER A 357 -14.03 -4.20 -11.08
C SER A 357 -13.32 -3.88 -12.40
N VAL A 358 -12.76 -4.89 -13.09
CA VAL A 358 -12.12 -4.71 -14.39
C VAL A 358 -13.16 -4.42 -15.47
N LEU A 359 -14.27 -5.17 -15.48
CA LEU A 359 -15.38 -4.96 -16.42
C LEU A 359 -16.04 -3.59 -16.22
N TYR A 360 -16.15 -3.11 -14.98
CA TYR A 360 -16.68 -1.79 -14.68
C TYR A 360 -15.75 -0.66 -15.18
N GLN A 361 -14.43 -0.80 -15.06
CA GLN A 361 -13.49 0.17 -15.63
C GLN A 361 -13.58 0.21 -17.16
N GLU A 362 -13.67 -0.95 -17.80
CA GLU A 362 -13.86 -1.06 -19.25
C GLU A 362 -15.18 -0.41 -19.70
N PHE A 363 -16.27 -0.65 -18.97
CA PHE A 363 -17.57 -0.01 -19.17
C PHE A 363 -17.51 1.52 -19.10
N LEU A 364 -16.86 2.07 -18.06
CA LEU A 364 -16.68 3.53 -17.93
C LEU A 364 -15.85 4.12 -19.07
N VAL A 365 -14.82 3.41 -19.54
CA VAL A 365 -14.00 3.84 -20.68
C VAL A 365 -14.84 3.85 -21.96
N ARG A 366 -15.62 2.79 -22.24
CA ARG A 366 -16.47 2.71 -23.44
C ARG A 366 -17.57 3.77 -23.45
N LEU A 367 -18.20 4.06 -22.30
CA LEU A 367 -19.17 5.17 -22.17
C LEU A 367 -18.53 6.53 -22.51
N ARG A 368 -17.30 6.76 -22.06
CA ARG A 368 -16.54 7.99 -22.36
C ARG A 368 -16.16 8.09 -23.83
N MET A 369 -15.69 7.00 -24.43
CA MET A 369 -15.34 6.93 -25.86
C MET A 369 -16.55 7.21 -26.76
N ARG A 370 -17.73 6.68 -26.38
CA ARG A 370 -19.00 6.87 -27.10
C ARG A 370 -19.71 8.19 -26.76
N ARG A 371 -19.09 9.05 -25.95
CA ARG A 371 -19.61 10.35 -25.50
C ARG A 371 -21.05 10.27 -25.00
N VAL A 372 -21.38 9.22 -24.25
CA VAL A 372 -22.69 9.07 -23.63
C VAL A 372 -22.81 10.12 -22.50
N PRO A 373 -23.74 11.08 -22.57
CA PRO A 373 -23.87 12.13 -21.56
C PRO A 373 -24.52 11.59 -20.28
N GLY A 374 -24.22 12.24 -19.15
CA GLY A 374 -24.82 11.93 -17.84
C GLY A 374 -23.86 11.33 -16.82
N ALA A 375 -24.34 11.18 -15.58
CA ALA A 375 -23.57 10.56 -14.50
C ALA A 375 -23.35 9.06 -14.79
N PRO A 376 -22.16 8.51 -14.49
CA PRO A 376 -21.90 7.09 -14.64
C PRO A 376 -22.77 6.27 -13.67
N MET A 377 -23.22 5.11 -14.13
CA MET A 377 -23.92 4.11 -13.31
C MET A 377 -23.06 3.72 -12.10
N SER A 378 -23.67 3.51 -10.94
CA SER A 378 -22.93 3.04 -9.75
C SER A 378 -22.39 1.61 -9.94
N LEU A 379 -21.32 1.24 -9.25
CA LEU A 379 -20.77 -0.12 -9.31
C LEU A 379 -21.79 -1.18 -8.86
N ALA A 380 -22.61 -0.88 -7.85
CA ALA A 380 -23.65 -1.80 -7.37
C ALA A 380 -24.74 -2.03 -8.43
N GLU A 381 -25.19 -0.97 -9.09
CA GLU A 381 -26.16 -1.07 -10.19
C GLU A 381 -25.56 -1.81 -11.40
N PHE A 382 -24.29 -1.55 -11.72
CA PHE A 382 -23.56 -2.27 -12.76
C PHE A 382 -23.49 -3.78 -12.47
N ARG A 383 -23.06 -4.17 -11.26
CA ARG A 383 -23.01 -5.57 -10.84
C ARG A 383 -24.37 -6.24 -10.93
N ARG A 384 -25.42 -5.57 -10.48
CA ARG A 384 -26.80 -6.07 -10.58
C ARG A 384 -27.20 -6.35 -12.04
N ARG A 385 -26.92 -5.41 -12.95
CA ARG A 385 -27.24 -5.60 -14.38
C ARG A 385 -26.39 -6.68 -15.04
N VAL A 386 -25.11 -6.80 -14.67
CA VAL A 386 -24.23 -7.88 -15.10
C VAL A 386 -24.74 -9.24 -14.60
N ALA A 387 -25.19 -9.33 -13.35
CA ALA A 387 -25.75 -10.55 -12.77
C ALA A 387 -27.03 -10.97 -13.49
N ILE A 388 -27.93 -10.03 -13.80
CA ILE A 388 -29.13 -10.27 -14.59
C ILE A 388 -28.77 -10.77 -15.99
N ALA A 389 -27.86 -10.09 -16.69
CA ALA A 389 -27.44 -10.48 -18.04
C ALA A 389 -26.75 -11.86 -18.07
N ARG A 390 -25.89 -12.17 -17.08
CA ARG A 390 -25.20 -13.46 -16.96
C ARG A 390 -26.13 -14.61 -16.54
N SER A 391 -27.29 -14.32 -15.94
CA SER A 391 -28.27 -15.35 -15.58
C SER A 391 -28.90 -16.04 -16.80
N GLY A 392 -28.87 -15.39 -17.97
CA GLY A 392 -29.48 -15.89 -19.19
C GLY A 392 -31.01 -15.93 -19.15
N ALA A 393 -31.66 -15.16 -18.27
CA ALA A 393 -33.11 -14.99 -18.29
C ALA A 393 -33.52 -14.17 -19.52
N ASP A 394 -34.56 -14.63 -20.22
CA ASP A 394 -35.17 -13.95 -21.36
C ASP A 394 -36.30 -13.00 -20.91
N GLU A 395 -36.83 -12.19 -21.83
CA GLU A 395 -37.88 -11.22 -21.51
C GLU A 395 -39.16 -11.86 -20.94
N GLU A 396 -39.46 -13.11 -21.33
CA GLU A 396 -40.60 -13.87 -20.82
C GLU A 396 -40.42 -14.27 -19.37
N ILE A 397 -39.25 -14.81 -19.00
CA ILE A 397 -38.91 -15.13 -17.60
C ILE A 397 -38.86 -13.85 -16.79
N MET A 398 -38.26 -12.77 -17.33
CA MET A 398 -38.14 -11.50 -16.61
C MET A 398 -39.48 -10.85 -16.26
N ALA A 399 -40.54 -11.16 -17.02
CA ALA A 399 -41.90 -10.67 -16.78
C ALA A 399 -42.67 -11.46 -15.71
N THR A 400 -42.14 -12.57 -15.20
CA THR A 400 -42.84 -13.42 -14.21
C THR A 400 -42.73 -12.89 -12.78
N ASP A 401 -43.78 -13.10 -11.97
CA ASP A 401 -43.76 -12.77 -10.53
C ASP A 401 -42.68 -13.56 -9.76
N GLN A 402 -42.37 -14.78 -10.24
CA GLN A 402 -41.30 -15.60 -9.68
C GLN A 402 -39.92 -14.96 -9.90
N TRP A 403 -39.67 -14.37 -11.07
CA TRP A 403 -38.43 -13.65 -11.33
C TRP A 403 -38.32 -12.35 -10.52
N ALA A 404 -39.43 -11.61 -10.38
CA ALA A 404 -39.47 -10.44 -9.50
C ALA A 404 -39.11 -10.81 -8.05
N THR A 405 -39.60 -11.96 -7.58
CA THR A 405 -39.27 -12.52 -6.26
C THR A 405 -37.79 -12.92 -6.18
N ALA A 406 -37.24 -13.58 -7.21
CA ALA A 406 -35.82 -13.94 -7.29
C ALA A 406 -34.90 -12.70 -7.22
N LEU A 407 -35.26 -11.61 -7.89
CA LEU A 407 -34.54 -10.33 -7.84
C LEU A 407 -34.60 -9.67 -6.46
N SER A 408 -35.69 -9.85 -5.72
CA SER A 408 -35.79 -9.37 -4.35
C SER A 408 -34.91 -10.21 -3.41
N LEU A 409 -34.97 -11.53 -3.52
CA LEU A 409 -34.15 -12.45 -2.73
C LEU A 409 -32.65 -12.29 -3.02
N SER A 410 -32.26 -11.97 -4.26
CA SER A 410 -30.85 -11.74 -4.57
C SER A 410 -30.24 -10.55 -3.83
N THR A 411 -31.05 -9.60 -3.33
CA THR A 411 -30.53 -8.44 -2.57
C THR A 411 -30.01 -8.80 -1.18
N SER A 412 -30.45 -9.92 -0.60
CA SER A 412 -29.92 -10.42 0.68
C SER A 412 -28.64 -11.26 0.50
N VAL A 413 -28.29 -11.59 -0.74
CA VAL A 413 -27.08 -12.32 -1.11
C VAL A 413 -25.96 -11.31 -1.44
N THR A 414 -24.71 -11.65 -1.08
CA THR A 414 -23.55 -10.78 -1.38
C THR A 414 -23.42 -10.53 -2.88
N ASP A 415 -23.02 -9.30 -3.25
CA ASP A 415 -22.95 -8.84 -4.65
C ASP A 415 -22.20 -9.79 -5.60
N ASP A 416 -21.13 -10.42 -5.12
CA ASP A 416 -20.29 -11.35 -5.88
C ASP A 416 -20.94 -12.72 -6.14
N LEU A 417 -22.02 -13.03 -5.41
CA LEU A 417 -22.77 -14.28 -5.50
C LEU A 417 -24.13 -14.13 -6.18
N GLN A 418 -24.60 -12.89 -6.41
CA GLN A 418 -25.89 -12.59 -7.04
C GLN A 418 -26.02 -13.21 -8.44
N GLY A 419 -24.96 -13.22 -9.25
CA GLY A 419 -24.99 -13.83 -10.59
C GLY A 419 -25.24 -15.34 -10.54
N VAL A 420 -24.59 -16.05 -9.61
CA VAL A 420 -24.78 -17.49 -9.43
C VAL A 420 -26.18 -17.78 -8.89
N PHE A 421 -26.65 -16.98 -7.93
CA PHE A 421 -28.00 -17.10 -7.37
C PHE A 421 -29.08 -16.93 -8.44
N LEU A 422 -29.00 -15.88 -9.26
CA LEU A 422 -29.97 -15.61 -10.33
C LEU A 422 -29.92 -16.68 -11.43
N MET A 423 -28.75 -17.25 -11.74
CA MET A 423 -28.63 -18.38 -12.67
C MET A 423 -29.37 -19.62 -12.15
N LEU A 424 -29.26 -19.93 -10.85
CA LEU A 424 -29.98 -21.04 -10.23
C LEU A 424 -31.50 -20.78 -10.18
N ALA A 425 -31.89 -19.55 -9.85
CA ALA A 425 -33.29 -19.13 -9.82
C ALA A 425 -33.94 -19.21 -11.21
N LYS A 426 -33.23 -18.77 -12.25
CA LYS A 426 -33.65 -18.93 -13.66
C LYS A 426 -33.90 -20.39 -13.98
N ALA A 427 -32.93 -21.27 -13.70
CA ALA A 427 -33.08 -22.71 -13.95
C ALA A 427 -34.28 -23.31 -13.20
N ALA A 428 -34.58 -22.84 -11.99
CA ALA A 428 -35.73 -23.29 -11.21
C ALA A 428 -37.08 -22.79 -11.79
N ILE A 429 -37.14 -21.56 -12.28
CA ILE A 429 -38.34 -21.00 -12.93
C ILE A 429 -38.60 -21.70 -14.27
N SER A 430 -37.56 -21.95 -15.06
CA SER A 430 -37.65 -22.60 -16.36
C SER A 430 -37.80 -24.13 -16.28
N GLY A 431 -37.68 -24.73 -15.10
CA GLY A 431 -37.68 -26.18 -14.93
C GLY A 431 -36.48 -26.88 -15.59
N GLU A 432 -35.37 -26.17 -15.76
CA GLU A 432 -34.15 -26.70 -16.36
C GLU A 432 -33.38 -27.60 -15.38
N PRO A 433 -32.58 -28.56 -15.87
CA PRO A 433 -31.69 -29.34 -15.02
C PRO A 433 -30.79 -28.45 -14.17
N CYS A 434 -30.56 -28.83 -12.90
CA CYS A 434 -29.66 -28.10 -12.02
C CYS A 434 -28.28 -27.92 -12.67
N PRO A 435 -27.75 -26.68 -12.77
CA PRO A 435 -26.42 -26.42 -13.34
C PRO A 435 -25.32 -27.25 -12.68
N SER A 436 -24.34 -27.73 -13.44
CA SER A 436 -23.20 -28.50 -12.93
C SER A 436 -22.23 -27.66 -12.10
N ASP A 437 -21.36 -28.31 -11.32
CA ASP A 437 -20.30 -27.61 -10.56
C ASP A 437 -19.37 -26.81 -11.49
N ALA A 438 -19.14 -27.28 -12.71
CA ALA A 438 -18.32 -26.59 -13.71
C ALA A 438 -18.99 -25.30 -14.19
N ARG A 439 -20.30 -25.34 -14.49
CA ARG A 439 -21.08 -24.17 -14.91
C ARG A 439 -21.21 -23.13 -13.79
N ILE A 440 -21.42 -23.58 -12.55
CA ILE A 440 -21.45 -22.72 -11.36
C ILE A 440 -20.08 -22.07 -11.12
N ALA A 441 -18.99 -22.83 -11.25
CA ALA A 441 -17.65 -22.33 -11.09
C ALA A 441 -17.32 -21.24 -12.15
N ARG A 442 -17.72 -21.46 -13.41
CA ARG A 442 -17.56 -20.46 -14.49
C ARG A 442 -18.38 -19.19 -14.23
N ALA A 443 -19.63 -19.31 -13.82
CA ALA A 443 -20.47 -18.15 -13.49
C ALA A 443 -19.89 -17.31 -12.32
N TYR A 444 -19.16 -17.97 -11.40
CA TYR A 444 -18.43 -17.30 -10.32
C TYR A 444 -17.03 -16.79 -10.73
N GLY A 445 -16.51 -17.16 -11.91
CA GLY A 445 -15.16 -16.80 -12.35
C GLY A 445 -14.04 -17.63 -11.71
N THR A 446 -14.29 -18.91 -11.39
CA THR A 446 -13.29 -19.84 -10.83
C THR A 446 -13.23 -21.15 -11.61
N HIS A 447 -12.05 -21.79 -11.65
CA HIS A 447 -11.89 -23.14 -12.21
C HIS A 447 -12.10 -24.26 -11.16
N SER A 448 -12.46 -23.92 -9.92
CA SER A 448 -12.57 -24.88 -8.82
C SER A 448 -13.99 -25.39 -8.59
N ALA A 449 -14.26 -26.64 -8.98
CA ALA A 449 -15.52 -27.34 -8.67
C ALA A 449 -15.80 -27.43 -7.15
N ARG A 450 -14.75 -27.53 -6.33
CA ARG A 450 -14.89 -27.55 -4.86
C ARG A 450 -15.42 -26.22 -4.32
N ARG A 451 -15.07 -25.10 -4.95
CA ARG A 451 -15.58 -23.78 -4.56
C ARG A 451 -17.05 -23.63 -4.93
N ALA A 452 -17.46 -24.13 -6.11
CA ALA A 452 -18.87 -24.15 -6.51
C ALA A 452 -19.77 -24.91 -5.51
N ARG A 453 -19.35 -26.08 -5.02
CA ARG A 453 -20.10 -26.81 -3.98
C ARG A 453 -20.29 -26.02 -2.69
N ARG A 454 -19.27 -25.26 -2.26
CA ARG A 454 -19.37 -24.43 -1.05
C ARG A 454 -20.37 -23.28 -1.21
N LEU A 455 -20.59 -22.77 -2.42
CA LEU A 455 -21.58 -21.73 -2.68
C LEU A 455 -23.01 -22.23 -2.49
N LEU A 456 -23.29 -23.46 -2.92
CA LEU A 456 -24.60 -24.07 -2.71
C LEU A 456 -24.87 -24.33 -1.22
N SER A 457 -23.90 -24.85 -0.48
CA SER A 457 -24.00 -25.00 0.98
C SER A 457 -24.20 -23.65 1.67
N TYR A 458 -23.54 -22.59 1.19
CA TYR A 458 -23.71 -21.25 1.72
C TYR A 458 -25.15 -20.73 1.52
N PHE A 459 -25.74 -20.88 0.34
CA PHE A 459 -27.13 -20.48 0.10
C PHE A 459 -28.13 -21.29 0.92
N GLU A 460 -27.84 -22.56 1.17
CA GLU A 460 -28.65 -23.44 2.01
C GLU A 460 -28.57 -23.06 3.50
N GLU A 461 -27.38 -22.74 4.01
CA GLU A 461 -27.18 -22.24 5.38
C GLU A 461 -27.88 -20.89 5.62
N GLN A 462 -27.97 -20.03 4.60
CA GLN A 462 -28.73 -18.77 4.64
C GLN A 462 -30.25 -18.98 4.47
N GLY A 463 -30.71 -20.22 4.26
CA GLY A 463 -32.12 -20.56 4.05
C GLY A 463 -32.69 -20.06 2.73
N SER A 464 -31.86 -19.60 1.79
CA SER A 464 -32.32 -19.04 0.51
C SER A 464 -32.65 -20.12 -0.52
N VAL A 465 -32.06 -21.32 -0.37
CA VAL A 465 -32.35 -22.50 -1.18
C VAL A 465 -32.33 -23.76 -0.34
N VAL A 466 -32.91 -24.85 -0.84
CA VAL A 466 -32.81 -26.19 -0.27
C VAL A 466 -32.19 -27.12 -1.31
N VAL A 467 -31.07 -27.76 -0.97
CA VAL A 467 -30.36 -28.65 -1.89
C VAL A 467 -30.66 -30.10 -1.51
N HIS A 468 -31.19 -30.86 -2.45
CA HIS A 468 -31.46 -32.28 -2.23
C HIS A 468 -31.16 -33.09 -3.48
N THR A 469 -31.09 -34.41 -3.33
CA THR A 469 -30.84 -35.33 -4.43
C THR A 469 -32.08 -36.16 -4.72
N ASP A 470 -32.33 -36.42 -6.00
CA ASP A 470 -33.37 -37.36 -6.42
C ASP A 470 -32.94 -38.82 -6.15
N PHE A 471 -33.85 -39.77 -6.42
CA PHE A 471 -33.57 -41.21 -6.26
C PHE A 471 -32.45 -41.74 -7.18
N SER A 472 -32.05 -40.98 -8.19
CA SER A 472 -30.94 -41.31 -9.11
C SER A 472 -29.61 -40.65 -8.71
N GLY A 473 -29.58 -39.90 -7.60
CA GLY A 473 -28.40 -39.20 -7.12
C GLY A 473 -28.13 -37.86 -7.82
N LYS A 474 -29.06 -37.36 -8.63
CA LYS A 474 -28.97 -36.07 -9.32
C LYS A 474 -29.42 -34.93 -8.41
N ARG A 475 -28.77 -33.78 -8.53
CA ARG A 475 -29.00 -32.59 -7.68
C ARG A 475 -30.25 -31.84 -8.11
N ILE A 476 -31.04 -31.43 -7.12
CA ILE A 476 -32.16 -30.51 -7.23
C ILE A 476 -31.91 -29.34 -6.27
N VAL A 477 -32.14 -28.12 -6.74
CA VAL A 477 -32.13 -26.90 -5.91
C VAL A 477 -33.55 -26.33 -5.91
N ALA A 478 -34.16 -26.26 -4.73
CA ALA A 478 -35.48 -25.68 -4.54
C ALA A 478 -35.39 -24.29 -3.91
N PHE A 479 -36.27 -23.39 -4.33
CA PHE A 479 -36.44 -22.03 -3.81
C PHE A 479 -37.79 -21.95 -3.08
N PRO A 480 -37.84 -22.14 -1.76
CA PRO A 480 -39.10 -22.21 -1.01
C PRO A 480 -39.97 -20.95 -1.18
N ASP A 481 -39.34 -19.77 -1.17
CA ASP A 481 -40.02 -18.47 -1.28
C ASP A 481 -40.55 -18.19 -2.70
N MET A 482 -40.05 -18.89 -3.72
CA MET A 482 -40.51 -18.78 -5.11
C MET A 482 -41.49 -19.90 -5.52
N GLY A 483 -41.60 -20.95 -4.68
CA GLY A 483 -42.38 -22.14 -4.99
C GLY A 483 -41.88 -22.90 -6.23
N SER A 484 -40.61 -22.77 -6.58
CA SER A 484 -40.01 -23.37 -7.79
C SER A 484 -38.77 -24.19 -7.46
N GLN A 485 -38.42 -25.14 -8.33
CA GLN A 485 -37.24 -25.99 -8.17
C GLN A 485 -36.67 -26.37 -9.54
N THR A 486 -35.36 -26.58 -9.60
CA THR A 486 -34.70 -27.09 -10.81
C THR A 486 -35.12 -28.54 -11.10
N ALA A 487 -35.04 -28.99 -12.35
CA ALA A 487 -35.08 -30.42 -12.64
C ALA A 487 -33.79 -31.12 -12.14
N PRO A 488 -33.79 -32.46 -11.94
CA PRO A 488 -32.60 -33.18 -11.48
C PRO A 488 -31.44 -33.05 -12.48
N GLY A 489 -30.32 -32.47 -12.03
CA GLY A 489 -29.10 -32.25 -12.83
C GLY A 489 -27.90 -33.04 -12.31
N ASP A 490 -26.99 -33.42 -13.21
CA ASP A 490 -25.71 -34.04 -12.83
C ASP A 490 -24.71 -32.97 -12.39
N ALA A 491 -24.32 -33.01 -11.11
CA ALA A 491 -23.37 -32.07 -10.53
C ALA A 491 -21.97 -32.16 -11.16
N ASN A 492 -21.59 -33.33 -11.72
CA ASN A 492 -20.26 -33.57 -12.29
C ASN A 492 -20.22 -33.43 -13.81
N ALA A 493 -21.33 -33.04 -14.46
CA ALA A 493 -21.35 -32.87 -15.90
C ALA A 493 -20.35 -31.80 -16.36
N PRO A 494 -19.63 -32.02 -17.49
CA PRO A 494 -18.74 -31.02 -18.07
C PRO A 494 -19.52 -29.77 -18.49
N ASP A 495 -18.84 -28.62 -18.55
CA ASP A 495 -19.44 -27.39 -19.07
C ASP A 495 -19.57 -27.51 -20.60
N LEU A 496 -20.79 -27.72 -21.09
CA LEU A 496 -21.06 -27.93 -22.54
C LEU A 496 -21.11 -26.61 -23.33
N ASP A 497 -21.14 -25.45 -22.67
CA ASP A 497 -21.17 -24.12 -23.32
C ASP A 497 -19.75 -23.61 -23.67
N GLY A 498 -18.81 -24.52 -23.90
CA GLY A 498 -17.37 -24.26 -23.99
C GLY A 498 -16.66 -25.03 -25.11
N GLY A 499 -17.24 -25.06 -26.32
CA GLY A 499 -16.50 -25.35 -27.56
C GLY A 499 -16.99 -26.54 -28.38
N GLU A 500 -17.87 -26.28 -29.34
CA GLU A 500 -18.10 -27.12 -30.53
C GLU A 500 -17.70 -26.36 -31.82
N GLN A 501 -16.54 -25.70 -31.84
CA GLN A 501 -15.97 -25.15 -33.09
C GLN A 501 -14.49 -25.48 -33.33
N ALA A 502 -13.90 -26.40 -32.55
CA ALA A 502 -12.53 -26.87 -32.78
C ALA A 502 -12.48 -28.38 -33.05
N ALA A 503 -13.34 -28.88 -33.95
CA ALA A 503 -13.20 -30.22 -34.55
C ALA A 503 -14.11 -30.39 -35.78
N ALA A 504 -13.88 -29.65 -36.85
CA ALA A 504 -14.26 -30.05 -38.22
C ALA A 504 -13.52 -29.17 -39.24
N GLU A 505 -12.56 -29.80 -39.92
CA GLU A 505 -11.80 -29.40 -41.15
C GLU A 505 -11.09 -28.04 -41.22
#